data_AF-U4KRI2-F1
#
_entry.id   AF-U4KRI2-F1
#
_cell.length_a   1.000
_cell.length_b   1.000
_cell.length_c   1.000
_cell.angle_alpha   90.00
_cell.angle_beta   90.00
_cell.angle_gamma   90.00
#
_symmetry.space_group_name_H-M   'P 1'
#
loop_
_entity.id
_entity.type
_entity.pdbx_description
1 polymer ?
#
loop_
_entity_poly.entity_id
_entity_poly.type
_entity_poly.pdbx_seq_one_letter_code
_entity_poly.pdbx_strand_id
1 'polypeptide(L)'
;MEFCRTNGYCISIDLGPDASVTFTYYDLKKNDQESIYVSAANKYEYSIIIKKNDKEKFLSAINPNIDVYSDEHLFDEVSSHFKYVSSLEDIKNFLLSNHIPFEPFTWVEFYD
;
A
#
# COMPACT_ATOMS: atom_id res chain seq x y z
N MET A 1 -1.14 6.20 5.00
CA MET A 1 -0.01 6.13 5.98
C MET A 1 1.21 5.56 5.29
N GLU A 2 2.41 6.04 5.62
CA GLU A 2 3.63 5.74 4.87
C GLU A 2 4.74 5.12 5.73
N PHE A 3 5.43 4.10 5.19
CA PHE A 3 6.55 3.41 5.80
C PHE A 3 7.80 3.56 4.95
N CYS A 4 8.69 4.46 5.34
CA CYS A 4 10.00 4.58 4.71
C CYS A 4 11.05 3.72 5.39
N ARG A 5 11.81 2.99 4.57
CA ARG A 5 12.89 2.10 5.00
C ARG A 5 14.23 2.84 4.93
N THR A 6 15.19 2.37 5.72
CA THR A 6 16.58 2.90 5.73
C THR A 6 17.29 2.72 4.39
N ASN A 7 16.82 1.78 3.57
CA ASN A 7 17.27 1.59 2.20
C ASN A 7 16.56 2.54 1.20
N GLY A 8 15.84 3.55 1.68
CA GLY A 8 15.22 4.62 0.88
C GLY A 8 14.03 4.21 0.03
N TYR A 9 13.46 3.03 0.25
CA TYR A 9 12.15 2.66 -0.33
C TYR A 9 11.03 2.97 0.66
N CYS A 10 9.88 3.38 0.14
CA CYS A 10 8.69 3.63 0.96
C CYS A 10 7.49 2.85 0.45
N ILE A 11 6.61 2.48 1.38
CA ILE A 11 5.29 1.92 1.10
C ILE A 11 4.26 2.90 1.66
N SER A 12 3.43 3.48 0.79
CA SER A 12 2.18 4.12 1.20
C SER A 12 1.06 3.10 1.24
N ILE A 13 0.16 3.26 2.21
CA ILE A 13 -1.09 2.53 2.35
C ILE A 13 -2.22 3.54 2.38
N ASP A 14 -3.12 3.45 1.42
CA ASP A 14 -4.25 4.35 1.26
C ASP A 14 -5.56 3.57 1.27
N LEU A 15 -6.48 4.00 2.12
CA LEU A 15 -7.86 3.51 2.11
C LEU A 15 -8.65 4.45 1.19
N GLY A 16 -9.02 3.96 0.01
CA GLY A 16 -9.75 4.74 -0.98
C GLY A 16 -11.17 5.09 -0.50
N PRO A 17 -11.80 6.14 -1.07
CA PRO A 17 -13.16 6.56 -0.72
C PRO A 17 -14.21 5.46 -0.96
N ASP A 18 -13.93 4.52 -1.87
CA ASP A 18 -14.76 3.35 -2.14
C ASP A 18 -14.43 2.15 -1.23
N ALA A 19 -13.68 2.36 -0.15
CA ALA A 19 -13.17 1.32 0.72
C ALA A 19 -12.26 0.30 0.00
N SER A 20 -11.53 0.72 -1.02
CA SER A 20 -10.41 -0.05 -1.57
C SER A 20 -9.17 0.12 -0.68
N VAL A 21 -8.25 -0.85 -0.73
CA VAL A 21 -6.95 -0.73 -0.08
C VAL A 21 -5.89 -0.66 -1.16
N THR A 22 -5.12 0.42 -1.19
CA THR A 22 -4.03 0.62 -2.13
C THR A 22 -2.71 0.59 -1.40
N PHE A 23 -1.80 -0.26 -1.86
CA PHE A 23 -0.40 -0.22 -1.45
C PHE A 23 0.42 0.37 -2.58
N THR A 24 1.15 1.45 -2.33
CA THR A 24 2.04 2.08 -3.31
C THR A 24 3.47 1.96 -2.85
N TYR A 25 4.30 1.28 -3.65
CA TYR A 25 5.73 1.13 -3.41
C TYR A 25 6.53 2.06 -4.31
N TYR A 26 7.42 2.85 -3.74
CA TYR A 26 8.23 3.82 -4.48
C TYR A 26 9.63 4.01 -3.87
N ASP A 27 10.58 4.48 -4.68
CA ASP A 27 12.00 4.62 -4.35
C ASP A 27 12.37 6.11 -4.18
N LEU A 28 12.76 6.50 -2.96
CA LEU A 28 13.25 7.84 -2.63
C LEU A 28 14.77 8.00 -2.89
N LYS A 29 15.52 6.94 -3.21
CA LYS A 29 16.98 7.03 -3.46
C LYS A 29 17.35 7.72 -4.77
N LYS A 30 16.38 8.13 -5.59
CA LYS A 30 16.61 8.91 -6.81
C LYS A 30 15.91 10.28 -6.71
N ASN A 31 16.53 11.25 -6.04
CA ASN A 31 16.95 12.54 -6.62
C ASN A 31 17.30 13.59 -5.56
N ASP A 32 18.08 14.57 -6.02
CA ASP A 32 18.63 15.75 -5.35
C ASP A 32 17.70 16.49 -4.39
N GLN A 33 18.31 17.28 -3.50
CA GLN A 33 17.73 18.04 -2.37
C GLN A 33 16.57 19.00 -2.73
N GLU A 34 16.21 19.19 -4.00
CA GLU A 34 15.03 19.95 -4.45
C GLU A 34 13.74 19.10 -4.57
N SER A 35 13.83 17.78 -4.41
CA SER A 35 12.75 16.83 -4.73
C SER A 35 11.80 16.46 -3.57
N ILE A 36 11.93 17.09 -2.40
CA ILE A 36 11.01 16.84 -1.26
C ILE A 36 9.56 17.17 -1.63
N TYR A 37 9.33 18.04 -2.61
CA TYR A 37 8.00 18.39 -3.14
C TYR A 37 7.63 17.68 -4.47
N VAL A 38 8.53 16.84 -5.03
CA VAL A 38 8.36 16.14 -6.32
C VAL A 38 8.56 14.63 -6.14
N SER A 39 8.22 14.08 -4.97
CA SER A 39 8.22 12.62 -4.75
C SER A 39 6.99 11.93 -5.33
N ALA A 40 5.96 12.68 -5.76
CA ALA A 40 4.69 12.16 -6.30
C ALA A 40 4.73 11.79 -7.79
N ALA A 41 5.85 12.01 -8.50
CA ALA A 41 5.95 11.83 -9.95
C ALA A 41 7.12 10.93 -10.38
N ASN A 42 7.64 10.11 -9.47
CA ASN A 42 8.89 9.39 -9.71
C ASN A 42 8.63 8.01 -10.34
N LYS A 43 8.37 7.99 -11.65
CA LYS A 43 8.56 6.96 -12.73
C LYS A 43 8.45 5.43 -12.46
N TYR A 44 8.28 4.95 -11.23
CA TYR A 44 8.26 3.55 -10.81
C TYR A 44 7.36 3.36 -9.58
N GLU A 45 6.26 4.11 -9.51
CA GLU A 45 5.22 3.81 -8.54
C GLU A 45 4.53 2.51 -8.95
N TYR A 46 4.78 1.48 -8.16
CA TYR A 46 4.07 0.22 -8.31
C TYR A 46 3.00 0.18 -7.24
N SER A 47 1.75 0.34 -7.67
CA SER A 47 0.61 0.18 -6.78
C SER A 47 -0.04 -1.19 -6.97
N ILE A 48 -0.54 -1.76 -5.89
CA ILE A 48 -1.50 -2.85 -5.94
C ILE A 48 -2.78 -2.41 -5.22
N ILE A 49 -3.92 -2.72 -5.83
CA ILE A 49 -5.22 -2.35 -5.32
C ILE A 49 -5.98 -3.62 -4.95
N ILE A 50 -6.54 -3.62 -3.75
CA ILE A 50 -7.54 -4.59 -3.28
C ILE A 50 -8.89 -3.90 -3.39
N LYS A 51 -9.78 -4.49 -4.20
CA LYS A 51 -11.12 -3.94 -4.43
C LYS A 51 -11.99 -4.03 -3.18
N LYS A 52 -12.99 -3.16 -3.10
CA LYS A 52 -13.99 -3.12 -2.02
C LYS A 52 -14.55 -4.50 -1.66
N ASN A 53 -14.88 -5.30 -2.67
CA ASN A 53 -15.49 -6.63 -2.49
C ASN A 53 -14.56 -7.62 -1.78
N ASP A 54 -13.25 -7.40 -1.85
CA ASP A 54 -12.22 -8.25 -1.26
C ASP A 54 -11.63 -7.64 0.03
N LYS A 55 -12.04 -6.42 0.42
CA LYS A 55 -11.58 -5.74 1.64
C LYS A 55 -11.84 -6.59 2.88
N GLU A 56 -13.05 -7.10 3.08
CA GLU A 56 -13.39 -7.90 4.28
C GLU A 56 -12.54 -9.16 4.37
N LYS A 57 -12.28 -9.82 3.24
CA LYS A 57 -11.39 -10.98 3.16
C LYS A 57 -9.95 -10.61 3.51
N PHE A 58 -9.46 -9.49 2.99
CA PHE A 58 -8.14 -8.96 3.30
C PHE A 58 -7.98 -8.64 4.79
N LEU A 59 -8.97 -7.98 5.39
CA LEU A 59 -8.94 -7.65 6.80
C LEU A 59 -9.01 -8.89 7.69
N SER A 60 -9.87 -9.84 7.34
CA SER A 60 -9.94 -11.13 8.05
C SER A 60 -8.62 -11.90 8.00
N ALA A 61 -7.86 -11.78 6.90
CA ALA A 61 -6.54 -12.40 6.77
C ALA A 61 -5.45 -11.70 7.60
N ILE A 62 -5.58 -10.39 7.84
CA ILE A 62 -4.68 -9.65 8.74
C ILE A 62 -5.00 -9.97 10.19
N ASN A 63 -6.26 -9.90 10.56
CA ASN A 63 -6.73 -10.16 11.91
C ASN A 63 -8.18 -10.69 11.85
N PRO A 64 -8.41 -11.98 12.15
CA PRO A 64 -9.72 -12.61 12.03
C PRO A 64 -10.73 -12.13 13.08
N ASN A 65 -10.28 -11.36 14.08
CA ASN A 65 -11.13 -10.74 15.10
C ASN A 65 -11.42 -9.27 14.80
N ILE A 66 -11.18 -8.79 13.57
CA ILE A 66 -11.61 -7.48 13.10
C ILE A 66 -13.14 -7.50 12.97
N ASP A 67 -13.82 -7.25 14.08
CA ASP A 67 -15.25 -6.99 14.11
C ASP A 67 -15.41 -5.48 14.34
N VAL A 68 -15.64 -4.75 13.25
CA VAL A 68 -16.01 -3.32 13.21
C VAL A 68 -15.01 -2.36 13.89
N TYR A 69 -13.92 -2.04 13.19
CA TYR A 69 -13.03 -0.93 13.56
C TYR A 69 -13.31 0.33 12.74
N SER A 70 -13.03 1.50 13.32
CA SER A 70 -12.90 2.75 12.57
C SER A 70 -11.75 2.66 11.56
N ASP A 71 -11.77 3.49 10.51
CA ASP A 71 -10.72 3.51 9.49
C ASP A 71 -9.32 3.76 10.08
N GLU A 72 -9.20 4.49 11.20
CA GLU A 72 -7.95 4.69 11.92
C GLU A 72 -7.37 3.38 12.50
N HIS A 73 -8.17 2.57 13.18
CA HIS A 73 -7.71 1.28 13.71
C HIS A 73 -7.32 0.31 12.59
N LEU A 74 -8.05 0.40 11.47
CA LEU A 74 -7.73 -0.34 10.25
C LEU A 74 -6.34 0.00 9.72
N PHE A 75 -5.99 1.29 9.70
CA PHE A 75 -4.64 1.71 9.34
C PHE A 75 -3.61 1.13 10.30
N ASP A 76 -3.81 1.23 11.62
CA ASP A 76 -2.84 0.73 12.60
C ASP A 76 -2.60 -0.78 12.48
N GLU A 77 -3.64 -1.58 12.29
CA GLU A 77 -3.54 -3.03 12.12
C GLU A 77 -2.79 -3.40 10.83
N VAL A 78 -3.19 -2.80 9.70
CA VAL A 78 -2.52 -3.02 8.41
C VAL A 78 -1.05 -2.61 8.51
N SER A 79 -0.78 -1.46 9.12
CA SER A 79 0.56 -0.92 9.33
C SER A 79 1.43 -1.81 10.20
N SER A 80 0.87 -2.33 11.29
CA SER A 80 1.55 -3.26 12.19
C SER A 80 1.89 -4.56 11.48
N HIS A 81 0.95 -5.11 10.70
CA HIS A 81 1.13 -6.35 9.95
C HIS A 81 2.24 -6.23 8.88
N PHE A 82 2.27 -5.11 8.14
CA PHE A 82 3.27 -4.88 7.09
C PHE A 82 4.50 -4.10 7.56
N LYS A 83 4.64 -3.88 8.87
CA LYS A 83 5.73 -3.09 9.46
C LYS A 83 7.13 -3.57 9.07
N TYR A 84 7.30 -4.87 8.82
CA TYR A 84 8.61 -5.48 8.49
C TYR A 84 8.73 -5.94 7.03
N VAL A 85 7.72 -5.68 6.20
CA VAL A 85 7.78 -5.99 4.77
C VAL A 85 8.85 -5.15 4.07
N SER A 86 9.66 -5.80 3.25
CA SER A 86 10.82 -5.18 2.60
C SER A 86 10.59 -4.88 1.12
N SER A 87 9.51 -5.40 0.53
CA SER A 87 9.19 -5.23 -0.88
C SER A 87 7.69 -5.33 -1.16
N LEU A 88 7.24 -4.79 -2.29
CA LEU A 88 5.88 -5.02 -2.78
C LEU A 88 5.58 -6.51 -3.03
N GLU A 89 6.60 -7.30 -3.34
CA GLU A 89 6.47 -8.74 -3.60
C GLU A 89 6.06 -9.51 -2.34
N ASP A 90 6.52 -9.11 -1.15
CA ASP A 90 6.08 -9.71 0.11
C ASP A 90 4.58 -9.49 0.34
N ILE A 91 4.07 -8.31 -0.02
CA ILE A 91 2.64 -7.99 0.07
C ILE A 91 1.85 -8.87 -0.90
N LYS A 92 2.32 -8.99 -2.16
CA LYS A 92 1.68 -9.88 -3.14
C LYS A 92 1.67 -11.34 -2.67
N ASN A 93 2.78 -11.83 -2.12
CA ASN A 93 2.88 -13.20 -1.61
C ASN A 93 1.88 -13.46 -0.47
N PHE A 94 1.68 -12.48 0.42
CA PHE A 94 0.63 -12.53 1.44
C PHE A 94 -0.76 -12.63 0.81
N LEU A 95 -1.07 -11.78 -0.18
CA LEU A 95 -2.37 -11.77 -0.84
C LEU A 95 -2.64 -13.08 -1.59
N LEU A 96 -1.65 -13.60 -2.32
CA LEU A 96 -1.74 -14.87 -3.03
C LEU A 96 -1.97 -16.05 -2.06
N SER A 97 -1.23 -16.09 -0.95
CA SER A 97 -1.33 -17.15 0.06
C SER A 97 -2.69 -17.18 0.77
N ASN A 98 -3.39 -16.04 0.81
CA ASN A 98 -4.73 -15.90 1.38
C ASN A 98 -5.84 -15.87 0.32
N HIS A 99 -5.50 -16.13 -0.95
CA HIS A 99 -6.42 -16.08 -2.09
C HIS A 99 -7.17 -14.74 -2.22
N ILE A 100 -6.51 -13.62 -1.90
CA ILE A 100 -7.07 -12.27 -2.00
C ILE A 100 -6.73 -11.71 -3.39
N PRO A 101 -7.73 -11.40 -4.23
CA PRO A 101 -7.50 -10.76 -5.52
C PRO A 101 -6.85 -9.38 -5.36
N PHE A 102 -5.93 -9.04 -6.25
CA PHE A 102 -5.37 -7.70 -6.36
C PHE A 102 -5.09 -7.35 -7.81
N GLU A 103 -5.11 -6.06 -8.11
CA GLU A 103 -4.82 -5.53 -9.44
C GLU A 103 -3.60 -4.62 -9.37
N PRO A 104 -2.62 -4.79 -10.29
CA PRO A 104 -1.56 -3.80 -10.42
C PRO A 104 -2.18 -2.50 -10.94
N PHE A 105 -1.77 -1.39 -10.34
CA PHE A 105 -2.15 -0.06 -10.77
C PHE A 105 -0.88 0.76 -10.96
N THR A 106 -0.74 1.32 -12.16
CA THR A 106 0.29 2.30 -12.47
C THR A 106 -0.39 3.65 -12.51
N TRP A 107 0.04 4.59 -11.68
CA TRP A 107 -0.38 5.97 -11.81
C TRP A 107 0.16 6.50 -13.14
N VAL A 108 -0.71 6.58 -14.14
CA VAL A 108 -0.43 7.28 -15.39
C VAL A 108 -1.03 8.66 -15.23
N GLU A 109 -0.23 9.63 -14.82
CA GLU A 109 -0.65 11.02 -14.91
C GLU A 109 -0.72 11.42 -16.38
N PHE A 110 -1.92 11.79 -16.83
CA PHE A 110 -2.09 12.56 -18.06
C PHE A 110 -1.72 14.01 -17.71
N TYR A 111 -0.63 14.50 -18.30
CA TYR A 111 -0.36 15.93 -18.35
C TYR A 111 -1.30 16.53 -19.40
N ASP A 112 -2.28 17.34 -18.96
CA ASP A 112 -2.89 18.38 -19.81
C ASP A 112 -1.99 19.63 -19.80
#